data_AF-A0A511X6I7-F1
#
_entry.id   AF-A0A511X6I7-F1
#
_cell.length_a   1.000
_cell.length_b   1.000
_cell.length_c   1.000
_cell.angle_alpha   90.00
_cell.angle_beta   90.00
_cell.angle_gamma   90.00
#
_symmetry.space_group_name_H-M   'P 1'
#
loop_
_entity.id
_entity.type
_entity.pdbx_description
1 polymer ?
#
loop_
_entity_poly.entity_id
_entity_poly.type
_entity_poly.pdbx_seq_one_letter_code
_entity_poly.pdbx_strand_id
1 'polypeptide(L)'
;MKITVIPPQRGVPHGYKGLVLEQDLWNDFSYRTQYHVYYFGNEFEGFIGNVKILKRGQVEGSSDVLPVGTLEPLSEAYCSLGQSLDYYERLAQLSAEDRNAVLLGLRDALKYPDHAEKFVNERGWNTSIMRDSSSIAEYRSVAMVLVERDYSALASLGIEMSFRVRNWNKSLKISFAGNNSSEDTAGKRRLNTRLPERIAVITGENGSGKSTLLARLARVLHASPMERSRKSIRRLGKIEPKGIGFTRIIAVSYSAFDTFHVPGISRADKQQIASDLSVGAGRYVYCGLRDIGRELSELLDETIDKVNKRFSSVNEELGAFGRDRQVKTYLKSADTLADEFDVMIRRIKKHARMPLLQDILEILLSDASFADFADERPAAFLTSNPRAMFLTRSTGHKIVLHLIAALIAYVEPKSLILMDEPESHLHPPLLAALMHATRTILAAHDAFAIVATHSPVVAQETLGQHVAIVRRSGSITTILRPRIETYGESIGEITNAVFGLNTNVTDYHNVLDELVNAGMSQQQIEDLFERGLSFQARAYVMSRMADRDAQAGDEG
;
A
#
# COMPACT_ATOMS: atom_id res chain seq x y z
N MET A 1 6.85 34.64 12.81
CA MET A 1 6.38 33.57 13.73
C MET A 1 7.49 33.28 14.73
N LYS A 2 7.19 33.16 16.02
CA LYS A 2 8.18 32.76 17.05
C LYS A 2 8.29 31.24 17.12
N ILE A 3 9.44 30.73 17.57
CA ILE A 3 9.72 29.31 17.74
C ILE A 3 9.88 29.03 19.23
N THR A 4 9.10 28.10 19.79
CA THR A 4 9.26 27.70 21.19
C THR A 4 10.10 26.43 21.27
N VAL A 5 11.26 26.47 21.91
CA VAL A 5 12.11 25.29 22.13
C VAL A 5 11.92 24.79 23.56
N ILE A 6 11.64 23.50 23.71
CA ILE A 6 11.39 22.86 25.01
C ILE A 6 12.38 21.70 25.24
N PRO A 7 12.71 21.39 26.50
CA PRO A 7 13.53 20.24 26.81
C PRO A 7 12.76 18.93 26.52
N PRO A 8 13.47 17.79 26.43
CA PRO A 8 12.83 16.49 26.25
C PRO A 8 11.89 16.19 27.41
N GLN A 9 10.67 15.76 27.11
CA GLN A 9 9.67 15.40 28.12
C GLN A 9 8.98 14.08 27.80
N ARG A 10 8.19 13.57 28.76
CA ARG A 10 7.37 12.37 28.54
C ARG A 10 5.99 12.78 28.06
N GLY A 11 5.61 12.31 26.88
CA GLY A 11 4.29 12.55 26.30
C GLY A 11 4.27 13.72 25.33
N VAL A 12 3.07 14.04 24.83
CA VAL A 12 2.87 15.14 23.87
C VAL A 12 2.88 16.47 24.63
N PRO A 13 3.55 17.53 24.12
CA PRO A 13 3.45 18.85 24.72
C PRO A 13 2.02 19.39 24.71
N HIS A 14 1.62 20.10 25.77
CA HIS A 14 0.30 20.73 25.90
C HIS A 14 0.43 22.17 26.38
N GLY A 15 -0.56 23.02 26.07
CA GLY A 15 -0.62 24.41 26.53
C GLY A 15 0.27 25.39 25.76
N TYR A 16 0.84 24.97 24.62
CA TYR A 16 1.62 25.83 23.73
C TYR A 16 0.77 26.39 22.59
N LYS A 17 1.28 27.42 21.89
CA LYS A 17 0.68 27.97 20.67
C LYS A 17 1.74 28.11 19.58
N GLY A 18 1.36 27.82 18.33
CA GLY A 18 2.26 27.90 17.18
C GLY A 18 3.30 26.78 17.15
N LEU A 19 4.49 27.08 16.62
CA LEU A 19 5.56 26.12 16.42
C LEU A 19 6.33 25.81 17.71
N VAL A 20 6.44 24.53 18.03
CA VAL A 20 7.21 24.00 19.16
C VAL A 20 8.23 23.00 18.67
N LEU A 21 9.48 23.16 19.09
CA LEU A 21 10.57 22.22 18.90
C LEU A 21 10.94 21.59 20.24
N GLU A 22 10.67 20.31 20.38
CA GLU A 22 11.18 19.54 21.51
C GLU A 22 12.57 18.98 21.17
N GLN A 23 13.53 19.25 22.05
CA GLN A 23 14.88 18.70 21.92
C GLN A 23 14.85 17.18 22.04
N ASP A 24 15.62 16.50 21.20
CA ASP A 24 15.88 15.06 21.34
C ASP A 24 17.24 14.83 22.03
N LEU A 25 17.31 13.81 22.89
CA LEU A 25 18.55 13.34 23.50
C LEU A 25 19.39 12.48 22.54
N TRP A 26 18.86 12.17 21.36
CA TRP A 26 19.53 11.35 20.37
C TRP A 26 20.82 12.00 19.85
N ASN A 27 21.93 11.29 20.06
CA ASN A 27 23.25 11.69 19.56
C ASN A 27 23.52 11.01 18.21
N ASP A 28 23.49 11.79 17.14
CA ASP A 28 23.63 11.33 15.77
C ASP A 28 25.10 11.40 15.32
N PHE A 29 25.90 10.38 15.67
CA PHE A 29 27.36 10.35 15.41
C PHE A 29 28.08 11.61 15.95
N SER A 30 27.88 11.90 17.23
CA SER A 30 28.41 13.08 17.91
C SER A 30 27.73 14.40 17.56
N TYR A 31 26.74 14.43 16.65
CA TYR A 31 25.93 15.62 16.36
C TYR A 31 24.55 15.54 17.04
N ARG A 32 24.20 16.56 17.83
CA ARG A 32 22.84 16.76 18.34
C ARG A 32 22.10 17.73 17.42
N THR A 33 21.38 17.19 16.44
CA THR A 33 20.66 17.98 15.43
C THR A 33 19.18 17.64 15.38
N GLN A 34 18.70 16.60 16.05
CA GLN A 34 17.33 16.12 15.92
C GLN A 34 16.39 16.85 16.89
N TYR A 35 15.22 17.24 16.37
CA TYR A 35 14.14 17.88 17.11
C TYR A 35 12.79 17.25 16.71
N HIS A 36 11.88 17.15 17.67
CA HIS A 36 10.48 16.79 17.44
C HIS A 36 9.67 18.07 17.21
N VAL A 37 8.99 18.16 16.07
CA VAL A 37 8.21 19.34 15.69
C VAL A 37 6.74 19.12 16.01
N TYR A 38 6.19 20.03 16.79
CA TYR A 38 4.77 20.12 17.09
C TYR A 38 4.24 21.47 16.61
N TYR A 39 2.96 21.49 16.22
CA TYR A 39 2.26 22.72 15.89
C TYR A 39 0.92 22.76 16.62
N PHE A 40 0.62 23.89 17.24
CA PHE A 40 -0.60 24.11 18.01
C PHE A 40 -1.33 25.32 17.42
N GLY A 41 -2.15 25.08 16.39
CA GLY A 41 -2.96 26.09 15.71
C GLY A 41 -4.42 25.67 15.55
N ASN A 42 -5.22 26.48 14.87
CA ASN A 42 -6.66 26.25 14.74
C ASN A 42 -7.01 25.10 13.78
N GLU A 43 -6.24 24.94 12.69
CA GLU A 43 -6.52 23.94 11.64
C GLU A 43 -5.80 22.61 11.89
N PHE A 44 -4.70 22.65 12.63
CA PHE A 44 -3.89 21.50 12.99
C PHE A 44 -3.33 21.68 14.39
N GLU A 45 -3.50 20.65 15.22
CA GLU A 45 -2.89 20.55 16.54
C GLU A 45 -2.27 19.16 16.69
N GLY A 46 -0.96 19.09 16.88
CA GLY A 46 -0.29 17.81 17.13
C GLY A 46 1.14 17.72 16.62
N PHE A 47 1.57 16.49 16.40
CA PHE A 47 2.93 16.17 15.98
C PHE A 47 3.08 16.26 14.47
N ILE A 48 3.95 17.15 14.00
CA ILE A 48 4.27 17.27 12.58
C ILE A 48 5.26 16.16 12.18
N GLY A 49 6.34 16.00 12.93
CA GLY A 49 7.38 15.03 12.62
C GLY A 49 8.75 15.41 13.16
N ASN A 50 9.75 14.62 12.80
CA ASN A 50 11.14 14.90 13.17
C ASN A 50 11.79 15.83 12.15
N VAL A 51 12.52 16.82 12.64
CA VAL A 51 13.37 17.69 11.83
C VAL A 51 14.80 17.59 12.33
N LYS A 52 15.76 17.63 11.41
CA LYS A 52 17.16 17.88 11.79
C LYS A 52 17.54 19.30 11.48
N ILE A 53 18.17 19.98 12.43
CA ILE A 53 18.62 21.38 12.34
C ILE A 53 20.13 21.40 12.57
N LEU A 54 20.86 21.93 11.60
CA LEU A 54 22.32 22.10 11.65
C LEU A 54 22.66 23.58 11.75
N LYS A 55 23.60 23.92 12.62
CA LYS A 55 24.23 25.23 12.67
C LYS A 55 25.55 25.22 11.89
N ARG A 56 25.82 26.28 11.15
CA ARG A 56 27.09 26.50 10.45
C ARG A 56 28.25 26.48 11.44
N GLY A 57 29.32 25.74 11.12
CA GLY A 57 30.47 25.55 11.99
C GLY A 57 30.18 24.70 13.24
N GLN A 58 29.07 23.95 13.29
CA GLN A 58 28.79 23.05 14.41
C GLN A 58 29.87 21.96 14.50
N VAL A 59 30.49 21.87 15.67
CA VAL A 59 31.50 20.85 15.97
C VAL A 59 30.85 19.61 16.58
N GLU A 60 31.53 18.46 16.45
CA GLU A 60 31.13 17.22 17.10
C GLU A 60 31.09 17.41 18.63
N GLY A 61 30.06 16.89 19.28
CA GLY A 61 29.87 16.96 20.73
C GLY A 61 29.17 18.23 21.23
N SER A 62 28.90 19.24 20.38
CA SER A 62 28.13 20.42 20.79
C SER A 62 26.73 20.03 21.28
N SER A 63 26.38 20.42 22.51
CA SER A 63 25.01 20.37 23.02
C SER A 63 24.25 21.66 22.72
N ASP A 64 22.93 21.60 22.77
CA ASP A 64 22.04 22.77 22.85
C ASP A 64 22.17 23.75 21.68
N VAL A 65 22.20 23.22 20.44
CA VAL A 65 22.27 24.02 19.19
C VAL A 65 21.21 25.10 19.15
N LEU A 66 20.02 24.79 19.67
CA LEU A 66 18.95 25.74 19.94
C LEU A 66 18.68 25.78 21.45
N PRO A 67 18.82 26.94 22.12
CA PRO A 67 18.55 27.05 23.54
C PRO A 67 17.04 26.92 23.83
N VAL A 68 16.72 26.37 25.00
CA VAL A 68 15.33 26.29 25.49
C VAL A 68 14.78 27.69 25.70
N GLY A 69 13.52 27.90 25.29
CA GLY A 69 12.84 29.19 25.39
C GLY A 69 12.21 29.62 24.06
N THR A 70 11.74 30.86 24.01
CA THR A 70 11.17 31.45 22.80
C THR A 70 12.25 32.11 21.96
N LEU A 71 12.38 31.69 20.71
CA LEU A 71 13.34 32.19 19.73
C LEU A 71 12.64 32.92 18.59
N GLU A 72 13.34 33.88 18.01
CA GLU A 72 13.00 34.42 16.69
C GLU A 72 13.28 33.36 15.60
N PRO A 73 12.72 33.52 14.38
CA PRO A 73 13.04 32.68 13.23
C PRO A 73 14.55 32.44 13.08
N LEU A 74 14.94 31.21 12.70
CA LEU A 74 16.34 30.85 12.59
C LEU A 74 17.03 31.70 11.52
N SER A 75 18.20 32.23 11.89
CA SER A 75 19.04 33.03 11.00
C SER A 75 19.67 32.18 9.89
N GLU A 76 20.34 32.82 8.94
CA GLU A 76 21.06 32.14 7.85
C GLU A 76 22.22 31.23 8.33
N ALA A 77 22.56 31.29 9.62
CA ALA A 77 23.51 30.37 10.23
C ALA A 77 22.94 28.95 10.40
N TYR A 78 21.64 28.73 10.20
CA TYR A 78 20.99 27.43 10.37
C TYR A 78 20.39 26.93 9.07
N CYS A 79 20.24 25.60 8.99
CA CYS A 79 19.50 24.91 7.95
C CYS A 79 18.79 23.70 8.55
N SER A 80 17.58 23.40 8.08
CA SER A 80 16.79 22.26 8.55
C SER A 80 16.40 21.28 7.45
N LEU A 81 16.11 20.04 7.80
CA LEU A 81 15.54 19.05 6.89
C LEU A 81 14.53 18.16 7.62
N GLY A 82 13.28 18.15 7.13
CA GLY A 82 12.26 17.19 7.57
C GLY A 82 12.66 15.75 7.28
N GLN A 83 12.54 14.86 8.27
CA GLN A 83 13.08 13.50 8.24
C GLN A 83 12.12 12.44 7.68
N SER A 84 10.90 12.82 7.30
CA SER A 84 9.89 11.94 6.69
C SER A 84 9.01 12.71 5.70
N LEU A 85 8.35 12.02 4.77
CA LEU A 85 7.36 12.66 3.89
C LEU A 85 6.09 13.05 4.65
N ASP A 86 5.78 12.35 5.76
CA ASP A 86 4.68 12.72 6.66
C ASP A 86 4.87 14.10 7.29
N TYR A 87 6.12 14.48 7.57
CA TYR A 87 6.44 15.83 8.02
C TYR A 87 5.90 16.88 7.03
N TYR A 88 6.16 16.69 5.73
CA TYR A 88 5.70 17.61 4.69
C TYR A 88 4.19 17.50 4.43
N GLU A 89 3.61 16.29 4.48
CA GLU A 89 2.15 16.09 4.38
C GLU A 89 1.39 16.78 5.51
N ARG A 90 1.90 16.72 6.75
CA ARG A 90 1.28 17.39 7.90
C ARG A 90 1.50 18.89 7.87
N LEU A 91 2.67 19.37 7.44
CA LEU A 91 2.88 20.79 7.16
C LEU A 91 1.87 21.32 6.12
N ALA A 92 1.44 20.50 5.17
CA ALA A 92 0.43 20.86 4.19
C ALA A 92 -1.00 20.94 4.74
N GLN A 93 -1.23 20.52 5.99
CA GLN A 93 -2.52 20.67 6.69
C GLN A 93 -2.65 22.02 7.40
N LEU A 94 -1.54 22.76 7.57
CA LEU A 94 -1.54 24.12 8.09
C LEU A 94 -2.04 25.09 7.01
N SER A 95 -2.49 26.26 7.45
CA SER A 95 -2.75 27.38 6.56
C SER A 95 -1.51 27.69 5.70
N ALA A 96 -1.72 28.18 4.48
CA ALA A 96 -0.60 28.49 3.58
C ALA A 96 0.39 29.49 4.19
N GLU A 97 -0.10 30.44 5.01
CA GLU A 97 0.70 31.41 5.75
C GLU A 97 1.58 30.72 6.80
N ASP A 98 0.97 29.92 7.69
CA ASP A 98 1.68 29.23 8.77
C ASP A 98 2.70 28.23 8.22
N ARG A 99 2.31 27.45 7.21
CA ARG A 99 3.19 26.50 6.52
C ARG A 99 4.44 27.19 5.97
N ASN A 100 4.26 28.30 5.26
CA ASN A 100 5.37 29.06 4.71
C ASN A 100 6.22 29.70 5.81
N ALA A 101 5.60 30.19 6.88
CA ALA A 101 6.29 30.74 8.04
C ALA A 101 7.13 29.69 8.78
N VAL A 102 6.65 28.46 8.93
CA VAL A 102 7.41 27.34 9.51
C VAL A 102 8.59 26.97 8.64
N LEU A 103 8.39 26.73 7.34
CA LEU A 103 9.46 26.35 6.41
C LEU A 103 10.55 27.43 6.31
N LEU A 104 10.16 28.71 6.24
CA LEU A 104 11.09 29.83 6.24
C LEU A 104 11.80 29.96 7.59
N GLY A 105 11.04 29.90 8.69
CA GLY A 105 11.54 30.08 10.04
C GLY A 105 12.52 28.99 10.48
N LEU A 106 12.39 27.78 9.94
CA LEU A 106 13.33 26.68 10.18
C LEU A 106 14.46 26.61 9.14
N ARG A 107 14.37 27.35 8.03
CA ARG A 107 15.30 27.30 6.89
C ARG A 107 15.34 25.91 6.23
N ASP A 108 14.17 25.40 5.85
CA ASP A 108 14.02 24.08 5.27
C ASP A 108 14.80 23.92 3.96
N ALA A 109 15.61 22.86 3.90
CA ALA A 109 16.55 22.61 2.82
C ALA A 109 15.87 22.22 1.50
N LEU A 110 14.68 21.61 1.54
CA LEU A 110 13.99 21.20 0.32
C LEU A 110 13.28 22.39 -0.31
N LYS A 111 12.71 23.28 0.52
CA LYS A 111 12.07 24.52 0.08
C LYS A 111 13.08 25.58 -0.38
N TYR A 112 14.23 25.69 0.29
CA TYR A 112 15.27 26.68 0.00
C TYR A 112 16.60 26.01 -0.40
N PRO A 113 16.68 25.41 -1.60
CA PRO A 113 17.87 24.67 -2.03
C PRO A 113 19.13 25.54 -2.09
N ASP A 114 19.02 26.76 -2.61
CA ASP A 114 20.16 27.68 -2.76
C ASP A 114 20.77 28.05 -1.39
N HIS A 115 19.94 28.08 -0.34
CA HIS A 115 20.42 28.26 1.02
C HIS A 115 21.08 26.99 1.56
N ALA A 116 20.48 25.83 1.31
CA ALA A 116 21.02 24.53 1.70
C ALA A 116 22.39 24.22 1.08
N GLU A 117 22.65 24.68 -0.16
CA GLU A 117 23.96 24.54 -0.82
C GLU A 117 25.11 25.12 0.01
N LYS A 118 24.84 26.19 0.76
CA LYS A 118 25.82 26.82 1.66
C LYS A 118 26.24 25.91 2.83
N PHE A 119 25.56 24.79 3.06
CA PHE A 119 25.85 23.82 4.13
C PHE A 119 26.46 22.51 3.61
N VAL A 120 26.55 22.29 2.29
CA VAL A 120 27.01 21.01 1.72
C VAL A 120 28.42 20.61 2.17
N ASN A 121 29.28 21.60 2.43
CA ASN A 121 30.65 21.42 2.91
C ASN A 121 30.76 21.27 4.44
N GLU A 122 29.68 21.48 5.20
CA GLU A 122 29.68 21.26 6.64
C GLU A 122 29.76 19.76 6.94
N ARG A 123 30.61 19.38 7.90
CA ARG A 123 30.76 17.96 8.27
C ARG A 123 29.43 17.38 8.76
N GLY A 124 28.69 18.14 9.58
CA GLY A 124 27.36 17.78 10.06
C GLY A 124 26.30 17.59 8.97
N TRP A 125 26.49 18.18 7.80
CA TRP A 125 25.57 18.01 6.67
C TRP A 125 25.59 16.57 6.17
N ASN A 126 26.77 16.05 5.83
CA ASN A 126 26.90 14.69 5.31
C ASN A 126 26.78 13.62 6.41
N THR A 127 27.21 13.92 7.64
CA THR A 127 27.17 12.95 8.75
C THR A 127 25.83 12.89 9.47
N SER A 128 25.04 13.96 9.48
CA SER A 128 23.76 14.01 10.21
C SER A 128 22.56 14.33 9.32
N ILE A 129 22.57 15.43 8.55
CA ILE A 129 21.40 15.89 7.80
C ILE A 129 21.10 14.97 6.59
N MET A 130 22.10 14.74 5.74
CA MET A 130 21.99 14.14 4.40
C MET A 130 22.76 12.82 4.29
N ARG A 131 22.61 11.92 5.29
CA ARG A 131 23.35 10.65 5.38
C ARG A 131 23.31 9.75 4.13
N ASP A 132 22.33 9.92 3.25
CA ASP A 132 22.15 9.12 2.01
C ASP A 132 21.78 10.05 0.83
N SER A 133 22.71 10.95 0.48
CA SER A 133 22.54 12.04 -0.51
C SER A 133 22.11 11.56 -1.90
N SER A 134 22.42 10.31 -2.29
CA SER A 134 22.08 9.74 -3.60
C SER A 134 20.57 9.60 -3.86
N SER A 135 19.75 9.79 -2.82
CA SER A 135 18.30 9.54 -2.86
C SER A 135 17.46 10.82 -2.75
N ILE A 136 18.10 11.99 -2.64
CA ILE A 136 17.41 13.22 -2.26
C ILE A 136 16.56 13.80 -3.39
N ALA A 137 16.96 13.68 -4.65
CA ALA A 137 16.25 14.30 -5.76
C ALA A 137 14.83 13.74 -5.91
N GLU A 138 14.70 12.42 -5.89
CA GLU A 138 13.41 11.73 -5.96
C GLU A 138 12.56 11.93 -4.69
N TYR A 139 13.20 11.93 -3.53
CA TYR A 139 12.52 12.23 -2.27
C TYR A 139 11.99 13.68 -2.24
N ARG A 140 12.80 14.62 -2.73
CA ARG A 140 12.48 16.05 -2.78
C ARG A 140 11.30 16.32 -3.67
N SER A 141 11.23 15.73 -4.86
CA SER A 141 10.10 15.98 -5.77
C SER A 141 8.77 15.60 -5.11
N VAL A 142 8.72 14.46 -4.41
CA VAL A 142 7.53 14.04 -3.67
C VAL A 142 7.26 14.93 -2.46
N ALA A 143 8.28 15.29 -1.67
CA ALA A 143 8.13 16.17 -0.51
C ALA A 143 7.58 17.55 -0.88
N MET A 144 8.07 18.14 -1.98
CA MET A 144 7.62 19.45 -2.46
C MET A 144 6.18 19.41 -2.95
N VAL A 145 5.80 18.36 -3.68
CA VAL A 145 4.41 18.17 -4.13
C VAL A 145 3.45 18.02 -2.95
N LEU A 146 3.84 17.26 -1.92
CA LEU A 146 3.05 17.11 -0.70
C LEU A 146 2.85 18.47 -0.01
N VAL A 147 3.93 19.22 0.20
CA VAL A 147 3.87 20.49 0.95
C VAL A 147 3.12 21.59 0.20
N GLU A 148 3.27 21.66 -1.13
CA GLU A 148 2.65 22.69 -1.98
C GLU A 148 1.23 22.32 -2.42
N ARG A 149 0.87 21.04 -2.35
CA ARG A 149 -0.37 20.47 -2.93
C ARG A 149 -0.48 20.68 -4.45
N ASP A 150 0.67 20.89 -5.11
CA ASP A 150 0.76 20.98 -6.57
C ASP A 150 1.33 19.66 -7.12
N TYR A 151 0.43 18.85 -7.68
CA TYR A 151 0.76 17.54 -8.21
C TYR A 151 1.15 17.57 -9.70
N SER A 152 1.18 18.74 -10.35
CA SER A 152 1.51 18.87 -11.76
C SER A 152 2.90 18.31 -12.08
N ALA A 153 3.86 18.47 -11.16
CA ALA A 153 5.23 17.99 -11.30
C ALA A 153 5.37 16.45 -11.23
N LEU A 154 4.34 15.72 -10.75
CA LEU A 154 4.33 14.26 -10.71
C LEU A 154 3.57 13.62 -11.88
N ALA A 155 2.79 14.41 -12.62
CA ALA A 155 1.95 13.90 -13.69
C ALA A 155 2.79 13.23 -14.78
N SER A 156 2.31 12.08 -15.24
CA SER A 156 2.90 11.27 -16.33
C SER A 156 4.20 10.55 -15.99
N LEU A 157 4.61 10.50 -14.72
CA LEU A 157 5.82 9.77 -14.33
C LEU A 157 5.58 8.26 -14.31
N GLY A 158 6.46 7.51 -14.98
CA GLY A 158 6.53 6.07 -14.82
C GLY A 158 7.09 5.70 -13.45
N ILE A 159 7.03 4.41 -13.11
CA ILE A 159 7.69 3.86 -11.94
C ILE A 159 8.60 2.73 -12.36
N GLU A 160 9.81 2.71 -11.83
CA GLU A 160 10.67 1.54 -11.84
C GLU A 160 11.16 1.31 -10.41
N MET A 161 10.79 0.16 -9.85
CA MET A 161 11.21 -0.20 -8.51
C MET A 161 11.50 -1.69 -8.37
N SER A 162 12.41 -2.00 -7.46
CA SER A 162 12.65 -3.37 -7.02
C SER A 162 12.58 -3.50 -5.51
N PHE A 163 11.90 -4.53 -5.03
CA PHE A 163 11.79 -4.85 -3.60
C PHE A 163 12.38 -6.23 -3.32
N ARG A 164 13.35 -6.28 -2.40
CA ARG A 164 14.04 -7.51 -2.01
C ARG A 164 13.89 -7.79 -0.53
N VAL A 165 13.26 -8.90 -0.20
CA VAL A 165 13.12 -9.40 1.16
C VAL A 165 14.28 -10.35 1.50
N ARG A 166 14.64 -10.44 2.79
CA ARG A 166 15.65 -11.40 3.26
C ARG A 166 15.15 -12.85 2.99
N ASN A 167 16.04 -13.73 2.52
CA ASN A 167 15.76 -15.10 2.07
C ASN A 167 14.99 -15.22 0.74
N TRP A 168 14.88 -14.13 -0.03
CA TRP A 168 14.37 -14.17 -1.40
C TRP A 168 15.52 -14.27 -2.38
N ASN A 169 15.41 -15.22 -3.33
CA ASN A 169 16.42 -15.42 -4.35
C ASN A 169 16.46 -14.25 -5.34
N LYS A 170 15.29 -13.72 -5.71
CA LYS A 170 15.12 -12.60 -6.65
C LYS A 170 14.31 -11.47 -6.02
N SER A 171 14.55 -10.25 -6.48
CA SER A 171 13.75 -9.07 -6.13
C SER A 171 12.42 -9.08 -6.91
N LEU A 172 11.34 -8.60 -6.28
CA LEU A 172 10.12 -8.21 -6.97
C LEU A 172 10.44 -6.97 -7.79
N LYS A 173 10.33 -7.03 -9.11
CA LYS A 173 10.51 -5.88 -10.00
C LYS A 173 9.15 -5.40 -10.48
N ILE A 174 8.89 -4.11 -10.32
CA ILE A 174 7.67 -3.46 -10.79
C ILE A 174 8.11 -2.31 -11.67
N SER A 175 7.60 -2.29 -12.90
CA SER A 175 7.89 -1.24 -13.85
C SER A 175 6.62 -0.87 -14.59
N PHE A 176 6.31 0.41 -14.63
CA PHE A 176 5.22 0.99 -15.41
C PHE A 176 5.79 2.16 -16.20
N ALA A 177 5.47 2.21 -17.48
CA ALA A 177 5.88 3.31 -18.33
C ALA A 177 5.23 4.62 -17.88
N GLY A 178 5.96 5.73 -18.03
CA GLY A 178 5.35 7.06 -17.94
C GLY A 178 4.60 7.38 -19.23
N ASN A 179 3.68 8.36 -19.17
CA ASN A 179 2.98 8.81 -20.39
C ASN A 179 3.90 9.59 -21.35
N ASN A 180 5.20 9.73 -21.05
CA ASN A 180 6.19 10.39 -21.89
C ASN A 180 6.71 9.53 -23.07
N SER A 181 5.99 8.48 -23.46
CA SER A 181 6.32 7.70 -24.66
C SER A 181 5.52 8.19 -25.87
N SER A 182 6.29 8.73 -26.82
CA SER A 182 6.04 9.13 -28.22
C SER A 182 5.07 10.30 -28.51
N GLU A 183 5.65 11.49 -28.68
CA GLU A 183 5.40 12.22 -29.94
C GLU A 183 5.86 11.30 -31.09
N ASP A 184 4.93 10.49 -31.61
CA ASP A 184 5.16 9.79 -32.87
C ASP A 184 5.03 10.82 -34.01
N THR A 185 6.09 10.92 -34.79
CA THR A 185 6.29 11.76 -36.00
C THR A 185 5.33 11.47 -37.16
N ALA A 186 4.13 10.94 -36.89
CA ALA A 186 3.10 10.68 -37.90
C ALA A 186 1.75 11.09 -37.30
N GLY A 187 1.23 12.26 -37.73
CA GLY A 187 -0.01 12.88 -37.29
C GLY A 187 -1.31 12.09 -37.56
N LYS A 188 -1.37 10.83 -37.13
CA LYS A 188 -2.58 10.03 -37.04
C LYS A 188 -2.96 9.93 -35.56
N ARG A 189 -4.04 10.63 -35.19
CA ARG A 189 -4.79 10.39 -33.94
C ARG A 189 -5.12 8.90 -33.86
N ARG A 190 -4.29 8.11 -33.16
CA ARG A 190 -4.68 6.77 -32.73
C ARG A 190 -5.74 6.93 -31.65
N LEU A 191 -6.84 6.20 -31.76
CA LEU A 191 -7.68 5.93 -30.59
C LEU A 191 -6.76 5.51 -29.45
N ASN A 192 -6.98 6.07 -28.26
CA ASN A 192 -6.15 5.87 -27.08
C ASN A 192 -6.38 4.46 -26.48
N THR A 193 -6.35 3.41 -27.30
CA THR A 193 -6.41 2.00 -26.89
C THR A 193 -5.04 1.59 -26.37
N ARG A 194 -4.66 2.11 -25.20
CA ARG A 194 -3.48 1.65 -24.46
C ARG A 194 -3.82 0.35 -23.77
N LEU A 195 -2.88 -0.59 -23.79
CA LEU A 195 -2.98 -1.82 -23.00
C LEU A 195 -3.12 -1.47 -21.52
N PRO A 196 -3.71 -2.36 -20.70
CA PRO A 196 -3.87 -2.09 -19.28
C PRO A 196 -2.50 -2.02 -18.57
N GLU A 197 -2.22 -0.88 -17.96
CA GLU A 197 -1.01 -0.62 -17.17
C GLU A 197 -1.37 -0.24 -15.72
N ARG A 198 -0.35 0.03 -14.89
CA ARG A 198 -0.45 0.55 -13.51
C ARG A 198 -0.95 -0.43 -12.44
N ILE A 199 -1.28 -1.66 -12.81
CA ILE A 199 -1.59 -2.74 -11.88
C ILE A 199 -0.54 -3.83 -12.00
N ALA A 200 0.13 -4.15 -10.90
CA ALA A 200 1.00 -5.31 -10.79
C ALA A 200 0.31 -6.37 -9.93
N VAL A 201 0.34 -7.62 -10.37
CA VAL A 201 -0.32 -8.72 -9.67
C VAL A 201 0.73 -9.64 -9.07
N ILE A 202 0.57 -9.95 -7.79
CA ILE A 202 1.33 -10.95 -7.06
C ILE A 202 0.40 -12.13 -6.81
N THR A 203 0.68 -13.26 -7.46
CA THR A 203 -0.12 -14.47 -7.36
C THR A 203 0.72 -15.67 -6.92
N GLY A 204 0.08 -16.79 -6.60
CA GLY A 204 0.72 -18.02 -6.12
C GLY A 204 -0.05 -18.66 -4.96
N GLU A 205 0.43 -19.83 -4.54
CA GLU A 205 -0.23 -20.70 -3.55
C GLU A 205 -0.58 -19.99 -2.23
N ASN A 206 -1.60 -20.51 -1.54
CA ASN A 206 -1.94 -20.06 -0.20
C ASN A 206 -0.78 -20.31 0.77
N GLY A 207 -0.52 -19.36 1.67
CA GLY A 207 0.62 -19.44 2.60
C GLY A 207 2.00 -19.13 2.00
N SER A 208 2.09 -18.80 0.70
CA SER A 208 3.34 -18.36 0.04
C SER A 208 3.90 -17.03 0.57
N GLY A 209 3.08 -16.23 1.26
CA GLY A 209 3.50 -15.00 1.95
C GLY A 209 3.09 -13.69 1.29
N LYS A 210 2.14 -13.70 0.35
CA LYS A 210 1.67 -12.52 -0.42
C LYS A 210 1.21 -11.35 0.46
N SER A 211 0.28 -11.60 1.39
CA SER A 211 -0.20 -10.58 2.35
C SER A 211 0.92 -10.00 3.22
N THR A 212 1.84 -10.86 3.67
CA THR A 212 3.02 -10.43 4.44
C THR A 212 3.96 -9.57 3.59
N LEU A 213 4.06 -9.85 2.29
CA LEU A 213 4.83 -9.04 1.36
C LEU A 213 4.24 -7.63 1.23
N LEU A 214 2.92 -7.53 0.99
CA LEU A 214 2.23 -6.24 0.89
C LEU A 214 2.41 -5.41 2.16
N ALA A 215 2.21 -6.01 3.32
CA ALA A 215 2.39 -5.33 4.61
C ALA A 215 3.83 -4.84 4.82
N ARG A 216 4.84 -5.66 4.50
CA ARG A 216 6.25 -5.25 4.56
C ARG A 216 6.55 -4.12 3.58
N LEU A 217 6.00 -4.18 2.37
CA LEU A 217 6.16 -3.16 1.35
C LEU A 217 5.56 -1.83 1.80
N ALA A 218 4.34 -1.84 2.35
CA ALA A 218 3.69 -0.66 2.93
C ALA A 218 4.59 0.03 3.97
N ARG A 219 5.13 -0.73 4.91
CA ARG A 219 6.00 -0.21 5.99
C ARG A 219 7.32 0.34 5.47
N VAL A 220 7.94 -0.31 4.49
CA VAL A 220 9.21 0.14 3.89
C VAL A 220 9.00 1.39 3.05
N LEU A 221 7.96 1.43 2.22
CA LEU A 221 7.67 2.57 1.34
C LEU A 221 7.17 3.79 2.12
N HIS A 222 6.50 3.59 3.24
CA HIS A 222 6.08 4.67 4.13
C HIS A 222 7.27 5.36 4.79
N ALA A 223 8.26 4.56 5.21
CA ALA A 223 9.48 5.04 5.87
C ALA A 223 10.33 5.90 4.92
N SER A 224 10.99 6.91 5.46
CA SER A 224 11.91 7.77 4.70
C SER A 224 13.17 7.00 4.27
N PRO A 225 13.92 7.48 3.26
CA PRO A 225 15.19 6.87 2.85
C PRO A 225 16.15 6.65 4.03
N MET A 226 16.22 7.61 4.95
CA MET A 226 17.05 7.50 6.15
C MET A 226 16.54 6.43 7.12
N GLU A 227 15.22 6.36 7.35
CA GLU A 227 14.60 5.37 8.21
C GLU A 227 14.73 3.94 7.68
N ARG A 228 14.73 3.74 6.35
CA ARG A 228 14.94 2.44 5.71
C ARG A 228 16.28 1.80 6.08
N SER A 229 17.28 2.60 6.46
CA SER A 229 18.56 2.11 6.97
C SER A 229 18.47 1.46 8.37
N ARG A 230 17.47 1.82 9.17
CA ARG A 230 17.30 1.31 10.55
C ARG A 230 17.10 -0.20 10.53
N LYS A 231 17.72 -0.91 11.47
CA LYS A 231 17.65 -2.39 11.57
C LYS A 231 16.21 -2.93 11.58
N SER A 232 15.28 -2.19 12.19
CA SER A 232 13.85 -2.55 12.29
C SER A 232 13.11 -2.51 10.95
N ILE A 233 13.51 -1.65 10.01
CA ILE A 233 12.93 -1.53 8.66
C ILE A 233 13.72 -2.36 7.65
N ARG A 234 15.06 -2.28 7.68
CA ARG A 234 15.95 -3.03 6.79
C ARG A 234 15.73 -4.54 6.83
N ARG A 235 15.25 -5.08 7.95
CA ARG A 235 14.88 -6.50 8.10
C ARG A 235 13.63 -6.90 7.30
N LEU A 236 12.73 -5.95 7.02
CA LEU A 236 11.48 -6.18 6.27
C LEU A 236 11.77 -6.32 4.78
N GLY A 237 12.73 -5.55 4.27
CA GLY A 237 13.23 -5.64 2.91
C GLY A 237 14.05 -4.41 2.53
N LYS A 238 14.66 -4.46 1.35
CA LYS A 238 15.36 -3.35 0.70
C LYS A 238 14.58 -2.93 -0.54
N ILE A 239 14.47 -1.62 -0.76
CA ILE A 239 13.81 -1.02 -1.91
C ILE A 239 14.81 -0.24 -2.74
N GLU A 240 14.72 -0.34 -4.06
CA GLU A 240 15.46 0.45 -5.03
C GLU A 240 14.50 1.07 -6.06
N PRO A 241 14.68 2.34 -6.47
CA PRO A 241 15.64 3.29 -5.93
C PRO A 241 15.35 3.63 -4.46
N LYS A 242 16.40 3.92 -3.69
CA LYS A 242 16.27 4.18 -2.24
C LYS A 242 15.39 5.40 -1.92
N GLY A 243 15.35 6.36 -2.84
CA GLY A 243 14.60 7.61 -2.75
C GLY A 243 13.11 7.47 -3.08
N ILE A 244 12.66 6.32 -3.57
CA ILE A 244 11.29 6.16 -4.05
C ILE A 244 10.29 6.50 -2.94
N GLY A 245 9.37 7.38 -3.28
CA GLY A 245 8.35 7.90 -2.40
C GLY A 245 7.02 7.96 -3.12
N PHE A 246 5.96 7.76 -2.34
CA PHE A 246 4.58 7.87 -2.79
C PHE A 246 3.88 8.94 -1.96
N THR A 247 2.97 9.66 -2.59
CA THR A 247 2.17 10.69 -1.90
C THR A 247 1.27 10.01 -0.88
N ARG A 248 0.62 8.91 -1.26
CA ARG A 248 -0.08 8.02 -0.33
C ARG A 248 0.18 6.55 -0.57
N ILE A 249 -0.01 5.77 0.49
CA ILE A 249 -0.02 4.31 0.51
C ILE A 249 -1.39 3.89 1.03
N ILE A 250 -2.21 3.33 0.15
CA ILE A 250 -3.58 2.91 0.46
C ILE A 250 -3.58 1.39 0.58
N ALA A 251 -3.65 0.87 1.81
CA ALA A 251 -3.77 -0.56 2.06
C ALA A 251 -5.24 -0.97 2.04
N VAL A 252 -5.57 -1.97 1.23
CA VAL A 252 -6.92 -2.51 1.06
C VAL A 252 -6.92 -3.97 1.49
N SER A 253 -7.77 -4.31 2.46
CA SER A 253 -8.04 -5.71 2.81
C SER A 253 -9.38 -5.85 3.52
N TYR A 254 -10.20 -6.80 3.06
CA TYR A 254 -11.46 -7.18 3.68
C TYR A 254 -11.41 -8.56 4.36
N SER A 255 -10.20 -9.10 4.58
CA SER A 255 -10.02 -10.32 5.37
C SER A 255 -10.14 -10.01 6.86
N ALA A 256 -11.06 -10.69 7.55
CA ALA A 256 -11.23 -10.58 9.00
C ALA A 256 -10.07 -11.21 9.80
N PHE A 257 -9.22 -12.01 9.14
CA PHE A 257 -8.12 -12.76 9.77
C PHE A 257 -6.76 -12.07 9.58
N ASP A 258 -6.75 -10.90 8.95
CA ASP A 258 -5.53 -10.15 8.72
C ASP A 258 -4.97 -9.58 10.01
N THR A 259 -3.69 -9.84 10.25
CA THR A 259 -3.00 -9.50 11.51
C THR A 259 -1.74 -8.70 11.25
N PHE A 260 -1.57 -8.09 10.08
CA PHE A 260 -0.33 -7.38 9.77
C PHE A 260 -0.17 -6.06 10.55
N HIS A 261 1.08 -5.68 10.82
CA HIS A 261 1.41 -4.37 11.38
C HIS A 261 1.30 -3.26 10.32
N VAL A 262 0.79 -2.11 10.75
CA VAL A 262 0.76 -0.88 9.94
C VAL A 262 2.09 -0.10 10.01
N PRO A 263 2.31 0.89 9.14
CA PRO A 263 3.48 1.79 9.21
C PRO A 263 3.61 2.57 10.52
N GLY A 264 4.77 3.19 10.72
CA GLY A 264 5.14 3.93 11.93
C GLY A 264 6.28 3.26 12.69
N ILE A 265 7.29 4.06 13.07
CA ILE A 265 8.51 3.57 13.74
C ILE A 265 8.49 3.90 15.22
N SER A 266 8.23 5.17 15.55
CA SER A 266 8.14 5.66 16.91
C SER A 266 6.72 5.54 17.47
N ARG A 267 6.60 5.71 18.80
CA ARG A 267 5.30 5.78 19.47
C ARG A 267 4.49 7.00 19.01
N ALA A 268 5.16 8.16 18.92
CA ALA A 268 4.56 9.40 18.44
C ALA A 268 4.10 9.27 16.98
N ASP A 269 4.88 8.61 16.12
CA ASP A 269 4.49 8.36 14.72
C ASP A 269 3.19 7.53 14.66
N LYS A 270 3.10 6.46 15.46
CA LYS A 270 1.91 5.60 15.49
C LYS A 270 0.69 6.32 16.04
N GLN A 271 0.87 7.14 17.08
CA GLN A 271 -0.20 7.97 17.64
C GLN A 271 -0.71 8.97 16.60
N GLN A 272 0.20 9.62 15.88
CA GLN A 272 -0.17 10.55 14.83
C GLN A 272 -0.80 9.84 13.64
N ILE A 273 -0.33 8.66 13.22
CA ILE A 273 -0.98 7.85 12.18
C ILE A 273 -2.42 7.47 12.59
N ALA A 274 -2.65 7.11 13.85
CA ALA A 274 -4.00 6.83 14.33
C ALA A 274 -4.91 8.06 14.24
N SER A 275 -4.39 9.24 14.59
CA SER A 275 -5.10 10.52 14.42
C SER A 275 -5.33 10.87 12.96
N ASP A 276 -4.33 10.68 12.10
CA ASP A 276 -4.41 10.97 10.67
C ASP A 276 -5.49 10.09 10.02
N LEU A 277 -5.54 8.80 10.37
CA LEU A 277 -6.54 7.85 9.88
C LEU A 277 -7.97 8.24 10.27
N SER A 278 -8.21 8.73 11.49
CA SER A 278 -9.56 9.05 11.96
C SER A 278 -10.19 10.25 11.23
N VAL A 279 -9.36 11.15 10.71
CA VAL A 279 -9.80 12.30 9.90
C VAL A 279 -9.54 12.10 8.39
N GLY A 280 -9.06 10.92 7.99
CA GLY A 280 -8.72 10.59 6.60
C GLY A 280 -7.58 11.47 6.03
N ALA A 281 -6.69 11.95 6.87
CA ALA A 281 -5.49 12.69 6.50
C ALA A 281 -4.25 11.77 6.48
N GLY A 282 -3.08 12.36 6.19
CA GLY A 282 -1.82 11.64 6.20
C GLY A 282 -1.58 10.79 4.96
N ARG A 283 -0.42 10.12 4.94
CA ARG A 283 0.04 9.34 3.79
C ARG A 283 -0.42 7.89 3.80
N TYR A 284 -0.66 7.30 4.97
CA TYR A 284 -1.15 5.94 5.08
C TYR A 284 -2.67 5.93 5.26
N VAL A 285 -3.37 5.24 4.35
CA VAL A 285 -4.82 5.04 4.42
C VAL A 285 -5.08 3.55 4.47
N TYR A 286 -5.97 3.11 5.37
CA TYR A 286 -6.43 1.74 5.41
C TYR A 286 -7.92 1.67 5.07
N CYS A 287 -8.26 0.90 4.04
CA CYS A 287 -9.61 0.65 3.58
C CYS A 287 -9.92 -0.84 3.77
N GLY A 288 -10.78 -1.16 4.74
CA GLY A 288 -11.00 -2.56 5.10
C GLY A 288 -11.77 -2.75 6.39
N LEU A 289 -11.89 -4.01 6.80
CA LEU A 289 -12.67 -4.41 7.97
C LEU A 289 -11.97 -4.11 9.30
N ARG A 290 -10.64 -3.97 9.34
CA ARG A 290 -9.92 -3.72 10.59
C ARG A 290 -10.04 -2.29 11.08
N ASP A 291 -10.26 -2.12 12.38
CA ASP A 291 -10.23 -0.82 13.05
C ASP A 291 -8.81 -0.48 13.51
N ILE A 292 -7.99 -0.01 12.56
CA ILE A 292 -6.59 0.34 12.81
C ILE A 292 -6.47 1.48 13.84
N GLY A 293 -7.42 2.42 13.84
CA GLY A 293 -7.42 3.55 14.78
C GLY A 293 -7.53 3.07 16.22
N ARG A 294 -8.49 2.16 16.48
CA ARG A 294 -8.63 1.51 17.79
C ARG A 294 -7.44 0.62 18.14
N GLU A 295 -6.97 -0.20 17.20
CA GLU A 295 -5.82 -1.09 17.42
C GLU A 295 -4.56 -0.31 17.85
N LEU A 296 -4.29 0.83 17.19
CA LEU A 296 -3.18 1.69 17.55
C LEU A 296 -3.40 2.39 18.90
N SER A 297 -4.62 2.88 19.16
CA SER A 297 -4.95 3.57 20.42
C SER A 297 -4.75 2.64 21.63
N GLU A 298 -5.30 1.43 21.59
CA GLU A 298 -5.14 0.46 22.68
C GLU A 298 -3.69 -0.02 22.84
N LEU A 299 -2.95 -0.19 21.75
CA LEU A 299 -1.52 -0.53 21.82
C LEU A 299 -0.72 0.55 22.55
N LEU A 300 -1.10 1.82 22.37
CA LEU A 300 -0.48 2.95 23.04
C LEU A 300 -0.84 3.00 24.52
N ASP A 301 -2.07 2.65 24.90
CA ASP A 301 -2.54 2.61 26.29
C ASP A 301 -1.94 1.44 27.07
N GLU A 302 -1.90 0.23 26.48
CA GLU A 302 -1.29 -0.95 27.12
C GLU A 302 0.20 -0.72 27.44
N THR A 303 0.89 0.06 26.62
CA THR A 303 2.31 0.37 26.85
C THR A 303 2.52 1.29 28.05
N ILE A 304 1.52 2.11 28.43
CA ILE A 304 1.57 2.94 29.65
C ILE A 304 1.51 2.04 30.88
N ASP A 305 0.63 1.04 30.89
CA ASP A 305 0.50 0.09 32.01
C ASP A 305 1.68 -0.88 32.13
N LYS A 306 2.33 -1.23 31.01
CA LYS A 306 3.45 -2.19 30.97
C LYS A 306 4.82 -1.61 31.30
N VAL A 307 4.93 -0.29 31.50
CA VAL A 307 6.09 0.28 32.21
C VAL A 307 6.20 -0.31 33.63
N ASN A 308 5.11 -0.90 34.17
CA ASN A 308 5.12 -1.60 35.45
C ASN A 308 5.17 -3.14 35.40
N LYS A 309 5.22 -3.84 34.25
CA LYS A 309 5.45 -5.30 34.24
C LYS A 309 5.82 -5.88 32.85
N ARG A 310 6.90 -6.68 32.86
CA ARG A 310 7.54 -7.48 31.80
C ARG A 310 6.64 -7.87 30.62
N PHE A 311 7.00 -7.40 29.42
CA PHE A 311 6.42 -7.80 28.13
C PHE A 311 7.42 -8.57 27.24
N SER A 312 8.13 -9.53 27.83
CA SER A 312 9.13 -10.32 27.11
C SER A 312 8.66 -11.71 26.66
N SER A 313 7.58 -12.29 27.21
CA SER A 313 7.28 -13.72 27.02
C SER A 313 6.53 -14.09 25.73
N VAL A 314 5.60 -13.27 25.23
CA VAL A 314 4.71 -13.69 24.12
C VAL A 314 5.37 -13.60 22.73
N ASN A 315 6.28 -12.65 22.53
CA ASN A 315 6.99 -12.48 21.25
C ASN A 315 8.13 -13.51 21.05
N GLU A 316 8.59 -14.16 22.12
CA GLU A 316 9.59 -15.23 22.04
C GLU A 316 8.99 -16.55 21.56
N GLU A 317 7.73 -16.86 21.91
CA GLU A 317 7.05 -18.11 21.52
C GLU A 317 6.67 -18.18 20.03
N LEU A 318 6.43 -17.04 19.37
CA LEU A 318 6.02 -17.00 17.95
C LEU A 318 7.18 -16.95 16.94
N GLY A 319 8.43 -17.01 17.40
CA GLY A 319 9.62 -17.05 16.56
C GLY A 319 9.76 -15.87 15.57
N ALA A 320 10.22 -16.13 14.35
CA ALA A 320 10.34 -15.12 13.30
C ALA A 320 8.99 -14.72 12.67
N PHE A 321 7.97 -15.59 12.76
CA PHE A 321 6.63 -15.39 12.18
C PHE A 321 5.75 -14.45 13.01
N GLY A 322 5.92 -14.41 14.33
CA GLY A 322 5.21 -13.47 15.20
C GLY A 322 5.61 -12.01 15.05
N ARG A 323 6.74 -11.70 14.40
CA ARG A 323 7.28 -10.32 14.38
C ARG A 323 6.61 -9.42 13.34
N ASP A 324 5.93 -9.98 12.36
CA ASP A 324 5.18 -9.24 11.34
C ASP A 324 3.66 -9.27 11.58
N ARG A 325 3.19 -10.08 12.52
CA ARG A 325 1.80 -10.19 12.91
C ARG A 325 1.57 -9.59 14.29
N GLN A 326 0.48 -8.88 14.48
CA GLN A 326 0.03 -8.45 15.79
C GLN A 326 -1.01 -9.43 16.34
N VAL A 327 -1.09 -9.51 17.67
CA VAL A 327 -1.91 -10.51 18.35
C VAL A 327 -3.37 -10.07 18.44
N LYS A 328 -3.63 -8.78 18.67
CA LYS A 328 -4.97 -8.22 18.81
C LYS A 328 -5.35 -7.43 17.56
N THR A 329 -6.54 -7.71 17.04
CA THR A 329 -7.15 -7.00 15.92
C THR A 329 -8.59 -6.70 16.25
N TYR A 330 -9.09 -5.56 15.77
CA TYR A 330 -10.47 -5.14 15.98
C TYR A 330 -11.15 -5.01 14.63
N LEU A 331 -12.42 -5.39 14.55
CA LEU A 331 -13.22 -5.28 13.34
C LEU A 331 -14.22 -4.13 13.49
N LYS A 332 -14.40 -3.38 12.41
CA LYS A 332 -15.41 -2.34 12.28
C LYS A 332 -16.81 -2.96 12.22
N SER A 333 -17.79 -2.29 12.80
CA SER A 333 -19.19 -2.63 12.62
C SER A 333 -19.69 -2.21 11.24
N ALA A 334 -20.82 -2.77 10.80
CA ALA A 334 -21.49 -2.33 9.58
C ALA A 334 -21.87 -0.84 9.63
N ASP A 335 -22.29 -0.34 10.79
CA ASP A 335 -22.56 1.09 11.01
C ASP A 335 -21.30 1.95 10.83
N THR A 336 -20.16 1.51 11.37
CA THR A 336 -18.89 2.24 11.21
C THR A 336 -18.49 2.34 9.74
N LEU A 337 -18.61 1.24 8.99
CA LEU A 337 -18.34 1.23 7.55
C LEU A 337 -19.32 2.12 6.76
N ALA A 338 -20.58 2.21 7.19
CA ALA A 338 -21.57 3.10 6.58
C ALA A 338 -21.26 4.58 6.85
N ASP A 339 -20.77 4.90 8.05
CA ASP A 339 -20.32 6.26 8.41
C ASP A 339 -19.08 6.64 7.62
N GLU A 340 -18.10 5.72 7.49
CA GLU A 340 -16.93 5.90 6.61
C GLU A 340 -17.36 6.15 5.16
N PHE A 341 -18.31 5.37 4.64
CA PHE A 341 -18.85 5.55 3.30
C PHE A 341 -19.43 6.95 3.09
N ASP A 342 -20.25 7.44 4.03
CA ASP A 342 -20.80 8.79 3.95
C ASP A 342 -19.72 9.89 3.98
N VAL A 343 -18.70 9.75 4.84
CA VAL A 343 -17.55 10.65 4.88
C VAL A 343 -16.81 10.66 3.54
N MET A 344 -16.61 9.50 2.92
CA MET A 344 -15.97 9.38 1.61
C MET A 344 -16.79 10.07 0.52
N ILE A 345 -18.11 9.89 0.48
CA ILE A 345 -18.97 10.60 -0.48
C ILE A 345 -18.92 12.12 -0.27
N ARG A 346 -18.96 12.60 0.99
CA ARG A 346 -18.80 14.04 1.28
C ARG A 346 -17.46 14.58 0.80
N ARG A 347 -16.39 13.81 0.96
CA ARG A 347 -15.05 14.16 0.47
C ARG A 347 -14.99 14.21 -1.06
N ILE A 348 -15.58 13.22 -1.74
CA ILE A 348 -15.69 13.18 -3.20
C ILE A 348 -16.40 14.42 -3.73
N LYS A 349 -17.51 14.82 -3.10
CA LYS A 349 -18.23 16.06 -3.41
C LYS A 349 -17.36 17.30 -3.19
N LYS A 350 -16.70 17.41 -2.03
CA LYS A 350 -15.82 18.54 -1.67
C LYS A 350 -14.69 18.73 -2.68
N HIS A 351 -14.14 17.66 -3.23
CA HIS A 351 -13.05 17.69 -4.22
C HIS A 351 -13.53 17.66 -5.68
N ALA A 352 -14.82 17.86 -5.94
CA ALA A 352 -15.42 17.86 -7.29
C ALA A 352 -15.16 16.56 -8.09
N ARG A 353 -15.04 15.41 -7.40
CA ARG A 353 -14.76 14.09 -8.01
C ARG A 353 -16.03 13.28 -8.32
N MET A 354 -17.21 13.91 -8.24
CA MET A 354 -18.48 13.25 -8.55
C MET A 354 -18.58 12.72 -9.99
N PRO A 355 -18.11 13.43 -11.04
CA PRO A 355 -18.14 12.88 -12.40
C PRO A 355 -17.39 11.55 -12.51
N LEU A 356 -16.18 11.46 -11.92
CA LEU A 356 -15.44 10.20 -11.89
C LEU A 356 -16.20 9.09 -11.16
N LEU A 357 -16.86 9.40 -10.04
CA LEU A 357 -17.69 8.41 -9.35
C LEU A 357 -18.84 7.91 -10.24
N GLN A 358 -19.46 8.79 -11.02
CA GLN A 358 -20.53 8.41 -11.96
C GLN A 358 -20.00 7.45 -13.03
N ASP A 359 -18.89 7.80 -13.69
CA ASP A 359 -18.27 6.96 -14.71
C ASP A 359 -17.92 5.55 -14.16
N ILE A 360 -17.39 5.48 -12.94
CA ILE A 360 -17.03 4.21 -12.31
C ILE A 360 -18.27 3.39 -11.95
N LEU A 361 -19.33 4.02 -11.46
CA LEU A 361 -20.56 3.30 -11.15
C LEU A 361 -21.18 2.71 -12.41
N GLU A 362 -21.15 3.40 -13.54
CA GLU A 362 -21.62 2.84 -14.81
C GLU A 362 -20.90 1.54 -15.19
N ILE A 363 -19.58 1.45 -14.94
CA ILE A 363 -18.80 0.22 -15.12
C ILE A 363 -19.32 -0.90 -14.21
N LEU A 364 -19.51 -0.62 -12.93
CA LEU A 364 -19.94 -1.62 -11.95
C LEU A 364 -21.39 -2.08 -12.18
N LEU A 365 -22.25 -1.15 -12.57
CA LEU A 365 -23.67 -1.38 -12.83
C LEU A 365 -23.95 -2.12 -14.14
N SER A 366 -22.94 -2.24 -15.00
CA SER A 366 -23.01 -3.12 -16.17
C SER A 366 -23.07 -4.61 -15.79
N ASP A 367 -22.68 -4.96 -14.55
CA ASP A 367 -22.80 -6.31 -14.03
C ASP A 367 -24.26 -6.63 -13.67
N ALA A 368 -24.73 -7.82 -14.07
CA ALA A 368 -26.09 -8.26 -13.83
C ALA A 368 -26.48 -8.32 -12.34
N SER A 369 -25.50 -8.46 -11.42
CA SER A 369 -25.79 -8.45 -9.98
C SER A 369 -26.23 -7.08 -9.46
N PHE A 370 -26.09 -6.03 -10.28
CA PHE A 370 -26.59 -4.69 -10.02
C PHE A 370 -27.87 -4.36 -10.80
N ALA A 371 -28.56 -5.34 -11.41
CA ALA A 371 -29.81 -5.07 -12.12
C ALA A 371 -30.86 -4.32 -11.27
N ASP A 372 -30.92 -4.60 -9.96
CA ASP A 372 -31.77 -3.88 -9.00
C ASP A 372 -31.44 -2.38 -8.84
N PHE A 373 -30.29 -1.93 -9.35
CA PHE A 373 -29.88 -0.53 -9.37
C PHE A 373 -30.28 0.19 -10.67
N ALA A 374 -30.68 -0.52 -11.73
CA ALA A 374 -30.91 0.07 -13.05
C ALA A 374 -32.13 1.01 -13.10
N ASP A 375 -33.12 0.79 -12.21
CA ASP A 375 -34.30 1.65 -12.08
C ASP A 375 -34.03 2.95 -11.28
N GLU A 376 -32.96 2.97 -10.49
CA GLU A 376 -32.52 4.14 -9.73
C GLU A 376 -31.47 4.89 -10.57
N ARG A 377 -31.61 6.21 -10.81
CA ARG A 377 -30.46 6.99 -11.31
C ARG A 377 -29.36 6.94 -10.23
N PRO A 378 -28.32 6.10 -10.38
CA PRO A 378 -27.52 5.63 -9.24
C PRO A 378 -26.75 6.80 -8.60
N ALA A 379 -26.29 7.70 -9.45
CA ALA A 379 -25.62 8.94 -9.08
C ALA A 379 -26.49 9.88 -8.23
N ALA A 380 -27.79 9.95 -8.50
CA ALA A 380 -28.70 10.82 -7.75
C ALA A 380 -28.99 10.22 -6.36
N PHE A 381 -29.24 8.91 -6.29
CA PHE A 381 -29.58 8.22 -5.04
C PHE A 381 -28.40 8.14 -4.06
N LEU A 382 -27.18 7.91 -4.57
CA LEU A 382 -25.96 7.93 -3.76
C LEU A 382 -25.69 9.27 -3.08
N THR A 383 -26.26 10.37 -3.59
CA THR A 383 -25.96 11.71 -3.07
C THR A 383 -26.90 12.18 -1.98
N SER A 384 -28.11 11.61 -1.87
CA SER A 384 -29.13 12.07 -0.91
C SER A 384 -28.99 11.43 0.46
N ASN A 385 -28.76 10.11 0.54
CA ASN A 385 -28.49 9.41 1.79
C ASN A 385 -27.52 8.22 1.60
N PRO A 386 -26.20 8.48 1.49
CA PRO A 386 -25.20 7.45 1.23
C PRO A 386 -25.23 6.32 2.27
N ARG A 387 -25.39 6.68 3.55
CA ARG A 387 -25.37 5.76 4.68
C ARG A 387 -26.52 4.74 4.62
N ALA A 388 -27.75 5.22 4.45
CA ALA A 388 -28.93 4.36 4.37
C ALA A 388 -28.84 3.41 3.17
N MET A 389 -28.41 3.93 2.02
CA MET A 389 -28.19 3.11 0.82
C MET A 389 -27.13 2.03 1.09
N PHE A 390 -26.02 2.36 1.72
CA PHE A 390 -24.95 1.41 2.00
C PHE A 390 -25.43 0.24 2.87
N LEU A 391 -26.18 0.53 3.94
CA LEU A 391 -26.63 -0.48 4.91
C LEU A 391 -27.56 -1.53 4.31
N THR A 392 -28.38 -1.18 3.32
CA THR A 392 -29.35 -2.10 2.70
C THR A 392 -28.74 -3.03 1.65
N ARG A 393 -27.47 -2.85 1.26
CA ARG A 393 -26.84 -3.68 0.22
C ARG A 393 -26.25 -5.00 0.74
N SER A 394 -26.05 -5.94 -0.18
CA SER A 394 -25.33 -7.20 0.08
C SER A 394 -23.87 -6.96 0.46
N THR A 395 -23.23 -7.94 1.10
CA THR A 395 -21.82 -7.83 1.54
C THR A 395 -20.86 -7.55 0.39
N GLY A 396 -21.00 -8.25 -0.74
CA GLY A 396 -20.15 -8.01 -1.92
C GLY A 396 -20.31 -6.60 -2.47
N HIS A 397 -21.56 -6.10 -2.58
CA HIS A 397 -21.82 -4.72 -3.01
C HIS A 397 -21.28 -3.68 -2.02
N LYS A 398 -21.40 -3.91 -0.70
CA LYS A 398 -20.81 -3.05 0.33
C LYS A 398 -19.29 -2.96 0.17
N ILE A 399 -18.61 -4.09 0.00
CA ILE A 399 -17.14 -4.13 -0.19
C ILE A 399 -16.73 -3.31 -1.42
N VAL A 400 -17.38 -3.54 -2.56
CA VAL A 400 -17.08 -2.85 -3.82
C VAL A 400 -17.34 -1.36 -3.71
N LEU A 401 -18.52 -0.95 -3.22
CA LEU A 401 -18.88 0.45 -3.07
C LEU A 401 -17.95 1.17 -2.08
N HIS A 402 -17.65 0.55 -0.94
CA HIS A 402 -16.74 1.09 0.05
C HIS A 402 -15.33 1.27 -0.53
N LEU A 403 -14.81 0.25 -1.22
CA LEU A 403 -13.49 0.30 -1.85
C LEU A 403 -13.40 1.41 -2.89
N ILE A 404 -14.36 1.48 -3.81
CA ILE A 404 -14.35 2.47 -4.88
C ILE A 404 -14.52 3.89 -4.33
N ALA A 405 -15.40 4.09 -3.36
CA ALA A 405 -15.51 5.37 -2.67
C ALA A 405 -14.19 5.75 -1.99
N ALA A 406 -13.50 4.80 -1.34
CA ALA A 406 -12.20 5.04 -0.72
C ALA A 406 -11.14 5.43 -1.74
N LEU A 407 -11.05 4.70 -2.85
CA LEU A 407 -10.09 5.01 -3.91
C LEU A 407 -10.36 6.40 -4.50
N ILE A 408 -11.60 6.73 -4.85
CA ILE A 408 -11.93 8.06 -5.41
C ILE A 408 -11.72 9.18 -4.37
N ALA A 409 -12.02 8.93 -3.10
CA ALA A 409 -11.90 9.93 -2.03
C ALA A 409 -10.44 10.22 -1.63
N TYR A 410 -9.57 9.20 -1.65
CA TYR A 410 -8.25 9.27 -1.04
C TYR A 410 -7.08 9.15 -2.02
N VAL A 411 -7.27 8.67 -3.24
CA VAL A 411 -6.17 8.59 -4.22
C VAL A 411 -5.72 10.00 -4.61
N GLU A 412 -4.42 10.18 -4.65
CA GLU A 412 -3.72 11.39 -5.08
C GLU A 412 -2.68 10.98 -6.14
N PRO A 413 -2.16 11.93 -6.93
CA PRO A 413 -1.10 11.64 -7.88
C PRO A 413 0.11 10.99 -7.26
N LYS A 414 0.61 9.92 -7.90
CA LYS A 414 1.68 9.06 -7.37
C LYS A 414 1.32 8.37 -6.04
N SER A 415 0.05 8.02 -5.84
CA SER A 415 -0.36 7.07 -4.80
C SER A 415 -0.01 5.61 -5.19
N LEU A 416 0.22 4.79 -4.17
CA LEU A 416 0.33 3.33 -4.30
C LEU A 416 -0.80 2.64 -3.53
N ILE A 417 -1.61 1.87 -4.24
CA ILE A 417 -2.63 1.00 -3.66
C ILE A 417 -2.05 -0.40 -3.47
N LEU A 418 -2.20 -0.97 -2.28
CA LEU A 418 -1.79 -2.32 -1.94
C LEU A 418 -3.04 -3.10 -1.57
N MET A 419 -3.49 -3.97 -2.48
CA MET A 419 -4.78 -4.66 -2.36
C MET A 419 -4.55 -6.13 -2.10
N ASP A 420 -5.07 -6.63 -0.98
CA ASP A 420 -4.96 -8.04 -0.59
C ASP A 420 -6.30 -8.74 -0.79
N GLU A 421 -6.28 -9.78 -1.61
CA GLU A 421 -7.37 -10.70 -1.93
C GLU A 421 -8.72 -9.99 -2.22
N PRO A 422 -8.77 -9.11 -3.23
CA PRO A 422 -10.00 -8.40 -3.60
C PRO A 422 -11.13 -9.32 -4.05
N GLU A 423 -10.83 -10.57 -4.42
CA GLU A 423 -11.80 -11.61 -4.73
C GLU A 423 -12.64 -12.07 -3.54
N SER A 424 -12.25 -11.73 -2.31
CA SER A 424 -12.94 -12.17 -1.08
C SER A 424 -14.41 -11.74 -1.10
N HIS A 425 -15.32 -12.70 -1.21
CA HIS A 425 -16.78 -12.52 -1.30
C HIS A 425 -17.30 -11.89 -2.60
N LEU A 426 -16.50 -11.85 -3.68
CA LEU A 426 -16.93 -11.39 -5.00
C LEU A 426 -17.02 -12.54 -5.99
N HIS A 427 -18.07 -12.53 -6.82
CA HIS A 427 -18.16 -13.43 -7.96
C HIS A 427 -17.28 -12.93 -9.12
N PRO A 428 -16.86 -13.81 -10.06
CA PRO A 428 -15.86 -13.45 -11.08
C PRO A 428 -16.22 -12.23 -11.96
N PRO A 429 -17.46 -12.09 -12.48
CA PRO A 429 -17.85 -10.90 -13.24
C PRO A 429 -17.68 -9.58 -12.46
N LEU A 430 -18.14 -9.53 -11.20
CA LEU A 430 -18.01 -8.33 -10.37
C LEU A 430 -16.54 -8.03 -10.01
N LEU A 431 -15.72 -9.06 -9.81
CA LEU A 431 -14.28 -8.87 -9.62
C LEU A 431 -13.62 -8.26 -10.86
N ALA A 432 -13.98 -8.70 -12.07
CA ALA A 432 -13.49 -8.10 -13.30
C ALA A 432 -13.92 -6.63 -13.44
N ALA A 433 -15.19 -6.32 -13.13
CA ALA A 433 -15.70 -4.96 -13.10
C ALA A 433 -14.96 -4.07 -12.08
N LEU A 434 -14.66 -4.61 -10.88
CA LEU A 434 -13.86 -3.92 -9.87
C LEU A 434 -12.43 -3.64 -10.36
N MET A 435 -11.79 -4.59 -11.03
CA MET A 435 -10.45 -4.40 -11.59
C MET A 435 -10.45 -3.34 -12.70
N HIS A 436 -11.47 -3.32 -13.55
CA HIS A 436 -11.65 -2.27 -14.56
C HIS A 436 -11.86 -0.90 -13.91
N ALA A 437 -12.78 -0.79 -12.95
CA ALA A 437 -13.02 0.43 -12.18
C ALA A 437 -11.75 0.95 -11.50
N THR A 438 -11.00 0.06 -10.85
CA THR A 438 -9.72 0.39 -10.21
C THR A 438 -8.74 0.97 -11.23
N ARG A 439 -8.59 0.34 -12.40
CA ARG A 439 -7.70 0.80 -13.48
C ARG A 439 -8.06 2.21 -13.97
N THR A 440 -9.35 2.50 -14.12
CA THR A 440 -9.84 3.84 -14.49
C THR A 440 -9.50 4.89 -13.44
N ILE A 441 -9.65 4.57 -12.15
CA ILE A 441 -9.27 5.49 -11.05
C ILE A 441 -7.75 5.74 -11.04
N LEU A 442 -6.95 4.69 -11.23
CA LEU A 442 -5.48 4.78 -11.28
C LEU A 442 -5.03 5.66 -12.45
N ALA A 443 -5.65 5.52 -13.62
CA ALA A 443 -5.35 6.33 -14.79
C ALA A 443 -5.72 7.80 -14.58
N ALA A 444 -6.91 8.07 -14.00
CA ALA A 444 -7.39 9.42 -13.71
C ALA A 444 -6.50 10.18 -12.72
N HIS A 445 -5.77 9.47 -11.86
CA HIS A 445 -4.93 10.06 -10.84
C HIS A 445 -3.44 9.77 -11.00
N ASP A 446 -2.97 9.17 -12.10
CA ASP A 446 -1.55 8.81 -12.23
C ASP A 446 -1.01 8.02 -11.02
N ALA A 447 -1.81 7.07 -10.55
CA ALA A 447 -1.51 6.21 -9.41
C ALA A 447 -1.18 4.78 -9.86
N PHE A 448 -0.75 3.96 -8.90
CA PHE A 448 -0.34 2.57 -9.14
C PHE A 448 -1.00 1.64 -8.13
N ALA A 449 -1.18 0.38 -8.50
CA ALA A 449 -1.64 -0.67 -7.61
C ALA A 449 -0.76 -1.91 -7.66
N ILE A 450 -0.63 -2.57 -6.52
CA ILE A 450 -0.09 -3.92 -6.38
C ILE A 450 -1.18 -4.76 -5.73
N VAL A 451 -1.61 -5.81 -6.42
CA VAL A 451 -2.70 -6.68 -5.99
C VAL A 451 -2.13 -8.05 -5.66
N ALA A 452 -2.27 -8.48 -4.42
CA ALA A 452 -2.03 -9.85 -4.02
C ALA A 452 -3.33 -10.65 -4.16
N THR A 453 -3.29 -11.79 -4.83
CA THR A 453 -4.49 -12.56 -5.18
C THR A 453 -4.15 -14.03 -5.38
N HIS A 454 -5.11 -14.91 -5.16
CA HIS A 454 -5.09 -16.28 -5.66
C HIS A 454 -6.08 -16.46 -6.83
N SER A 455 -6.89 -15.44 -7.13
CA SER A 455 -7.87 -15.49 -8.21
C SER A 455 -7.22 -15.41 -9.60
N PRO A 456 -7.43 -16.41 -10.47
CA PRO A 456 -6.98 -16.36 -11.86
C PRO A 456 -7.67 -15.24 -12.66
N VAL A 457 -8.84 -14.75 -12.23
CA VAL A 457 -9.57 -13.65 -12.87
C VAL A 457 -8.78 -12.34 -12.78
N VAL A 458 -8.12 -12.07 -11.65
CA VAL A 458 -7.29 -10.86 -11.49
C VAL A 458 -6.06 -10.92 -12.40
N ALA A 459 -5.45 -12.11 -12.52
CA ALA A 459 -4.35 -12.33 -13.46
C ALA A 459 -4.82 -12.23 -14.92
N GLN A 460 -6.02 -12.72 -15.24
CA GLN A 460 -6.65 -12.60 -16.56
C GLN A 460 -6.86 -11.13 -16.99
N GLU A 461 -7.06 -10.25 -16.02
CA GLU A 461 -7.21 -8.80 -16.22
C GLU A 461 -5.87 -8.03 -16.21
N THR A 462 -4.72 -8.72 -16.22
CA THR A 462 -3.39 -8.11 -16.10
C THR A 462 -2.45 -8.66 -17.16
N LEU A 463 -1.61 -7.79 -17.75
CA LEU A 463 -0.54 -8.23 -18.66
C LEU A 463 0.48 -9.10 -17.93
N GLY A 464 0.92 -10.20 -18.55
CA GLY A 464 1.82 -11.18 -17.94
C GLY A 464 3.16 -10.59 -17.48
N GLN A 465 3.64 -9.52 -18.13
CA GLN A 465 4.84 -8.80 -17.70
C GLN A 465 4.71 -8.11 -16.34
N HIS A 466 3.48 -7.80 -15.92
CA HIS A 466 3.13 -7.21 -14.62
C HIS A 466 2.64 -8.25 -13.60
N VAL A 467 2.68 -9.55 -13.96
CA VAL A 467 2.33 -10.65 -13.05
C VAL A 467 3.61 -11.28 -12.47
N ALA A 468 3.61 -11.47 -11.15
CA ALA A 468 4.66 -12.11 -10.39
C ALA A 468 4.10 -13.31 -9.62
N ILE A 469 4.63 -14.50 -9.87
CA ILE A 469 4.25 -15.74 -9.19
C ILE A 469 5.21 -15.98 -8.03
N VAL A 470 4.68 -15.99 -6.81
CA VAL A 470 5.41 -16.25 -5.58
C VAL A 470 5.32 -17.73 -5.24
N ARG A 471 6.47 -18.42 -5.26
CA ARG A 471 6.59 -19.80 -4.81
C ARG A 471 7.46 -19.89 -3.57
N ARG A 472 7.06 -20.75 -2.64
CA ARG A 472 7.79 -21.00 -1.41
C ARG A 472 8.20 -22.45 -1.34
N SER A 473 9.49 -22.70 -1.17
CA SER A 473 10.03 -24.04 -0.90
C SER A 473 10.82 -23.97 0.41
N GLY A 474 10.23 -24.55 1.47
CA GLY A 474 10.75 -24.42 2.84
C GLY A 474 10.87 -22.97 3.30
N SER A 475 12.11 -22.52 3.54
CA SER A 475 12.43 -21.18 4.02
C SER A 475 12.77 -20.18 2.89
N ILE A 476 12.86 -20.64 1.65
CA ILE A 476 13.23 -19.84 0.49
C ILE A 476 11.97 -19.48 -0.29
N THR A 477 11.84 -18.19 -0.61
CA THR A 477 10.80 -17.70 -1.52
C THR A 477 11.44 -17.28 -2.83
N THR A 478 10.83 -17.69 -3.94
CA THR A 478 11.25 -17.33 -5.30
C THR A 478 10.11 -16.61 -6.00
N ILE A 479 10.45 -15.58 -6.76
CA ILE A 479 9.52 -14.87 -7.64
C ILE A 479 9.82 -15.29 -9.07
N LEU A 480 8.77 -15.73 -9.76
CA LEU A 480 8.79 -16.11 -11.15
C LEU A 480 7.86 -15.19 -11.95
N ARG A 481 8.08 -15.11 -13.25
CA ARG A 481 7.09 -14.54 -14.18
C ARG A 481 6.27 -15.68 -14.77
N PRO A 482 5.00 -15.44 -15.17
CA PRO A 482 4.27 -16.43 -15.94
C PRO A 482 5.01 -16.74 -17.24
N ARG A 483 4.84 -17.97 -17.73
CA ARG A 483 5.39 -18.42 -19.02
C ARG A 483 4.47 -18.08 -20.21
N ILE A 484 3.24 -17.66 -19.90
CA ILE A 484 2.19 -17.30 -20.84
C ILE A 484 1.85 -15.82 -20.68
N GLU A 485 1.25 -15.24 -21.71
CA GLU A 485 0.51 -13.99 -21.53
C GLU A 485 -0.75 -14.30 -20.71
N THR A 486 -1.05 -13.48 -19.70
CA THR A 486 -2.19 -13.71 -18.81
C THR A 486 -3.40 -12.90 -19.25
N TYR A 487 -3.21 -11.77 -19.92
CA TYR A 487 -4.31 -10.89 -20.30
C TYR A 487 -5.24 -11.57 -21.33
N GLY A 488 -6.50 -11.79 -20.94
CA GLY A 488 -7.51 -12.46 -21.77
C GLY A 488 -7.31 -13.97 -21.96
N GLU A 489 -6.33 -14.57 -21.29
CA GLU A 489 -6.08 -16.02 -21.35
C GLU A 489 -7.14 -16.81 -20.57
N SER A 490 -7.31 -18.10 -20.88
CA SER A 490 -8.26 -18.96 -20.19
C SER A 490 -7.90 -19.14 -18.71
N ILE A 491 -8.92 -19.17 -17.86
CA ILE A 491 -8.77 -19.39 -16.41
C ILE A 491 -8.04 -20.70 -16.11
N GLY A 492 -8.28 -21.75 -16.90
CA GLY A 492 -7.61 -23.04 -16.75
C GLY A 492 -6.10 -22.96 -16.98
N GLU A 493 -5.67 -22.32 -18.08
CA GLU A 493 -4.25 -22.15 -18.39
C GLU A 493 -3.54 -21.24 -17.38
N ILE A 494 -4.18 -20.15 -16.96
CA ILE A 494 -3.65 -19.28 -15.89
C ILE A 494 -3.47 -20.07 -14.60
N THR A 495 -4.49 -20.84 -14.21
CA THR A 495 -4.44 -21.67 -12.99
C THR A 495 -3.29 -22.67 -13.07
N ASN A 496 -3.13 -23.34 -14.21
CA ASN A 496 -2.04 -24.28 -14.44
C ASN A 496 -0.67 -23.59 -14.41
N ALA A 497 -0.52 -22.43 -15.05
CA ALA A 497 0.74 -21.69 -15.07
C ALA A 497 1.15 -21.15 -13.69
N VAL A 498 0.18 -20.72 -12.89
CA VAL A 498 0.42 -20.14 -11.55
C VAL A 498 0.68 -21.23 -10.52
N PHE A 499 -0.28 -22.14 -10.35
CA PHE A 499 -0.27 -23.12 -9.26
C PHE A 499 0.46 -24.40 -9.65
N GLY A 500 0.56 -24.71 -10.94
CA GLY A 500 0.87 -26.06 -11.40
C GLY A 500 -0.28 -26.96 -10.97
N LEU A 501 -1.14 -27.37 -11.90
CA LEU A 501 -2.06 -28.45 -11.59
C LEU A 501 -1.19 -29.68 -11.37
N ASN A 502 -0.78 -29.92 -10.12
CA ASN A 502 -0.13 -31.15 -9.73
C ASN A 502 -1.17 -32.25 -9.98
N THR A 503 -1.07 -32.89 -11.13
CA THR A 503 -1.81 -34.09 -11.54
C THR A 503 -1.65 -35.25 -10.58
N ASN A 504 -0.79 -35.12 -9.55
CA ASN A 504 -0.41 -36.18 -8.64
C ASN A 504 -1.37 -36.37 -7.45
N VAL A 505 -2.35 -35.48 -7.24
CA VAL A 505 -3.41 -35.70 -6.22
C VAL A 505 -4.71 -35.01 -6.64
N THR A 506 -5.29 -35.37 -7.78
CA THR A 506 -6.70 -35.09 -8.02
C THR A 506 -7.49 -36.37 -7.81
N ASP A 507 -8.35 -36.38 -6.79
CA ASP A 507 -9.17 -37.53 -6.38
C ASP A 507 -9.91 -38.17 -7.56
N TYR A 508 -10.33 -37.37 -8.55
CA TYR A 508 -11.00 -37.88 -9.74
C TYR A 508 -10.10 -38.71 -10.67
N HIS A 509 -8.79 -38.46 -10.75
CA HIS A 509 -7.88 -39.32 -11.53
C HIS A 509 -7.80 -40.71 -10.92
N ASN A 510 -7.77 -40.81 -9.58
CA ASN A 510 -7.78 -42.11 -8.89
C ASN A 510 -9.07 -42.88 -9.16
N VAL A 511 -10.23 -42.20 -9.09
CA VAL A 511 -11.52 -42.82 -9.41
C VAL A 511 -11.58 -43.28 -10.87
N LEU A 512 -11.14 -42.45 -11.82
CA LEU A 512 -11.10 -42.83 -13.24
C LEU A 512 -10.12 -43.99 -13.48
N ASP A 513 -8.96 -43.97 -12.82
CA ASP A 513 -7.98 -45.07 -12.87
C ASP A 513 -8.58 -46.36 -12.30
N GLU A 514 -9.31 -46.31 -11.18
CA GLU A 514 -10.01 -47.47 -10.61
C GLU A 514 -11.04 -48.05 -11.57
N LEU A 515 -11.83 -47.21 -12.25
CA LEU A 515 -12.81 -47.64 -13.25
C LEU A 515 -12.13 -48.29 -14.47
N VAL A 516 -11.02 -47.71 -14.94
CA VAL A 516 -10.22 -48.28 -16.04
C VAL A 516 -9.58 -49.61 -15.62
N ASN A 517 -9.00 -49.67 -14.41
CA ASN A 517 -8.35 -50.88 -13.86
C ASN A 517 -9.36 -51.99 -13.54
N ALA A 518 -10.61 -51.65 -13.25
CA ALA A 518 -11.72 -52.60 -13.12
C ALA A 518 -12.15 -53.22 -14.47
N GLY A 519 -11.50 -52.86 -15.58
CA GLY A 519 -11.74 -53.44 -16.90
C GLY A 519 -12.96 -52.87 -17.62
N MET A 520 -13.51 -51.74 -17.15
CA MET A 520 -14.65 -51.12 -17.80
C MET A 520 -14.25 -50.56 -19.17
N SER A 521 -15.17 -50.67 -20.13
CA SER A 521 -15.06 -50.03 -21.44
C SER A 521 -15.35 -48.54 -21.35
N GLN A 522 -14.88 -47.76 -22.32
CA GLN A 522 -15.14 -46.31 -22.36
C GLN A 522 -16.64 -45.99 -22.26
N GLN A 523 -17.49 -46.75 -22.97
CA GLN A 523 -18.95 -46.55 -22.94
C GLN A 523 -19.52 -46.82 -21.54
N GLN A 524 -19.10 -47.91 -20.89
CA GLN A 524 -19.54 -48.23 -19.53
C GLN A 524 -19.11 -47.15 -18.53
N ILE A 525 -17.91 -46.58 -18.68
CA ILE A 525 -17.45 -45.47 -17.84
C ILE A 525 -18.30 -44.23 -18.13
N GLU A 526 -18.58 -43.91 -19.39
CA GLU A 526 -19.42 -42.75 -19.74
C GLU A 526 -20.85 -42.87 -19.21
N ASP A 527 -21.44 -44.06 -19.25
CA ASP A 527 -22.81 -44.34 -18.79
C ASP A 527 -22.95 -44.19 -17.25
N LEU A 528 -21.85 -44.21 -16.49
CA LEU A 528 -21.85 -43.90 -15.05
C LEU A 528 -22.09 -42.42 -14.75
N PHE A 529 -21.89 -41.54 -15.73
CA PHE A 529 -22.09 -40.11 -15.59
C PHE A 529 -23.34 -39.70 -16.35
N GLU A 530 -24.33 -39.11 -15.66
CA GLU A 530 -25.61 -38.71 -16.23
C GLU A 530 -25.48 -37.82 -17.50
N ARG A 531 -24.41 -37.02 -17.58
CA ARG A 531 -24.10 -36.15 -18.72
C ARG A 531 -22.90 -36.62 -19.55
N GLY A 532 -22.41 -37.83 -19.31
CA GLY A 532 -21.15 -38.34 -19.84
C GLY A 532 -19.91 -37.68 -19.22
N LEU A 533 -18.74 -38.18 -19.61
CA LEU A 533 -17.46 -37.60 -19.23
C LEU A 533 -17.25 -36.24 -19.90
N SER A 534 -16.61 -35.31 -19.18
CA SER A 534 -16.09 -34.08 -19.79
C SER A 534 -15.00 -34.41 -20.83
N PHE A 535 -14.73 -33.49 -21.75
CA PHE A 535 -13.68 -33.69 -22.75
C PHE A 535 -12.31 -34.03 -22.12
N GLN A 536 -11.95 -33.35 -21.03
CA GLN A 536 -10.71 -33.61 -20.30
C GLN A 536 -10.70 -35.00 -19.64
N ALA A 537 -11.79 -35.39 -18.98
CA ALA A 537 -11.89 -36.70 -18.33
C ALA A 537 -11.92 -37.85 -19.35
N ARG A 538 -12.59 -37.65 -20.49
CA ARG A 538 -12.60 -38.62 -21.60
C ARG A 538 -11.20 -38.80 -22.21
N ALA A 539 -10.49 -37.69 -22.48
CA ALA A 539 -9.12 -37.74 -22.98
C ALA A 539 -8.18 -38.48 -22.00
N TYR A 540 -8.34 -38.24 -20.69
CA TYR A 540 -7.59 -38.94 -19.66
C TYR A 540 -7.89 -40.44 -19.62
N VAL A 541 -9.17 -40.84 -19.60
CA VAL A 541 -9.61 -42.25 -19.61
C VAL A 541 -9.09 -42.98 -20.85
N MET A 542 -9.18 -42.37 -22.03
CA MET A 542 -8.64 -42.95 -23.27
C MET A 542 -7.13 -43.20 -23.18
N SER A 543 -6.38 -42.25 -22.63
CA SER A 543 -4.93 -42.41 -22.42
C SER A 543 -4.63 -43.59 -21.48
N ARG A 544 -5.36 -43.72 -20.37
CA ARG A 544 -5.14 -44.80 -19.39
C ARG A 544 -5.58 -46.17 -19.89
N MET A 545 -6.66 -46.23 -20.68
CA MET A 545 -7.08 -47.47 -21.35
C MET A 545 -6.04 -47.94 -22.36
N ALA A 546 -5.45 -47.02 -23.14
CA ALA A 546 -4.38 -47.34 -24.07
C ALA A 546 -3.14 -47.91 -23.34
N ASP A 547 -2.75 -47.33 -22.20
CA ASP A 547 -1.65 -47.84 -21.36
C ASP A 547 -1.94 -49.26 -20.83
N ARG A 548 -3.16 -49.49 -20.32
CA ARG A 548 -3.61 -50.81 -19.82
C ARG A 548 -3.59 -51.87 -20.91
N ASP A 549 -4.14 -51.55 -22.07
CA ASP A 549 -4.26 -52.49 -23.19
C ASP A 549 -2.88 -52.80 -23.81
N ALA A 550 -1.95 -51.84 -23.78
CA ALA A 550 -0.56 -52.07 -24.17
C ALA A 550 0.17 -53.02 -23.21
N GLN A 551 -0.04 -52.89 -21.88
CA GLN A 551 0.55 -53.78 -20.88
C GLN A 551 -0.01 -55.21 -20.96
N ALA A 552 -1.30 -55.36 -21.26
CA ALA A 552 -1.92 -56.67 -21.47
C ALA A 552 -1.44 -57.39 -22.75
N GLY A 553 -0.92 -56.64 -23.73
CA GLY A 553 -0.40 -57.18 -24.99
C GLY A 553 1.07 -57.63 -24.94
N ASP A 554 1.84 -57.22 -23.94
CA ASP A 554 3.25 -57.60 -23.74
C ASP A 554 3.42 -58.84 -22.84
N GLU A 555 2.35 -59.30 -22.15
CA GLU A 555 2.35 -60.49 -21.29
C GLU A 555 1.77 -61.76 -21.96
N GLY A 556 1.33 -61.67 -23.22
CA GLY A 556 0.79 -62.80 -24.01
C GLY A 556 1.68 -63.19 -25.18
#